data_AF-A0A8X7WE30-F1
#
_entry.id   AF-A0A8X7WE30-F1
#
_cell.length_a   1.000
_cell.length_b   1.000
_cell.length_c   1.000
_cell.angle_alpha   90.00
_cell.angle_beta   90.00
_cell.angle_gamma   90.00
#
_symmetry.space_group_name_H-M   'P 1'
#
loop_
_entity.id
_entity.type
_entity.pdbx_description
1 polymer ?
#
loop_
_entity_poly.entity_id
_entity_poly.type
_entity_poly.pdbx_seq_one_letter_code
_entity_poly.pdbx_strand_id
1 'polypeptide(L)'
;MVILFGPKLRELQKQVQENVKNMMSEQLQISYGSRRQNSDSRARNGFMKPEFIASCSTFGPEGKGVVIRIASDSTESVYNFLRQQLSGLEPLLGQSPYA
;
A
#
# COMPACT_ATOMS: atom_id res chain seq x y z
N MET A 1 -1.08 5.58 -9.31
CA MET A 1 -1.30 4.15 -9.63
C MET A 1 0.03 3.57 -10.10
N VAL A 2 0.37 2.35 -9.68
CA VAL A 2 1.59 1.64 -10.10
C VAL A 2 1.19 0.31 -10.72
N ILE A 3 1.82 -0.06 -11.84
CA ILE A 3 1.59 -1.33 -12.52
C ILE A 3 2.92 -2.08 -12.58
N LEU A 4 2.94 -3.29 -12.03
CA LEU A 4 4.08 -4.20 -12.12
C LEU A 4 3.71 -5.35 -13.04
N PHE A 5 4.43 -5.50 -14.15
CA PHE A 5 4.19 -6.55 -15.13
C PHE A 5 5.50 -7.05 -15.71
N GLY A 6 5.68 -8.37 -15.72
CA GLY A 6 6.83 -9.02 -16.33
C GLY A 6 7.35 -10.21 -15.54
N PRO A 7 7.96 -11.20 -16.20
CA PRO A 7 8.41 -12.43 -15.55
C PRO A 7 9.50 -12.20 -14.50
N LYS A 8 10.39 -11.22 -14.71
CA LYS A 8 11.46 -10.84 -13.77
C LYS A 8 10.96 -10.10 -12.52
N LEU A 9 9.67 -9.75 -12.47
CA LEU A 9 9.08 -8.98 -11.38
C LEU A 9 8.20 -9.85 -10.47
N ARG A 10 8.15 -11.18 -10.65
CA ARG A 10 7.25 -12.06 -9.89
C ARG A 10 7.49 -12.00 -8.38
N GLU A 11 8.74 -12.02 -7.96
CA GLU A 11 9.12 -11.98 -6.56
C GLU A 11 8.74 -10.64 -5.94
N LEU A 12 9.02 -9.54 -6.65
CA LEU A 12 8.61 -8.19 -6.25
C LEU A 12 7.08 -8.05 -6.18
N GLN A 13 6.36 -8.57 -7.18
CA GLN A 13 4.90 -8.57 -7.21
C GLN A 13 4.31 -9.28 -5.98
N LYS A 14 4.87 -10.44 -5.59
CA LYS A 14 4.43 -11.17 -4.38
C LYS A 14 4.72 -10.37 -3.12
N GLN A 15 5.93 -9.82 -3.01
CA GLN A 15 6.34 -9.00 -1.87
C GLN A 15 5.43 -7.77 -1.70
N VAL A 16 5.19 -7.02 -2.77
CA VAL A 16 4.32 -5.82 -2.73
C VAL A 16 2.88 -6.18 -2.37
N GLN A 17 2.36 -7.29 -2.87
CA GLN A 17 1.02 -7.76 -2.49
C GLN A 17 0.91 -8.04 -1.00
N GLU A 18 1.86 -8.78 -0.44
CA GLU A 18 1.85 -9.13 0.99
C GLU A 18 2.08 -7.89 1.87
N ASN A 19 3.00 -7.00 1.47
CA ASN A 19 3.25 -5.75 2.19
C ASN A 19 2.01 -4.85 2.23
N VAL A 20 1.34 -4.65 1.08
CA VAL A 20 0.11 -3.83 1.03
C VAL A 20 -0.99 -4.47 1.86
N LYS A 21 -1.15 -5.78 1.79
CA LYS A 21 -2.12 -6.52 2.60
C LYS A 21 -1.85 -6.34 4.10
N ASN A 22 -0.60 -6.48 4.56
CA ASN A 22 -0.26 -6.37 5.97
C ASN A 22 -0.44 -4.92 6.47
N MET A 23 0.12 -3.95 5.76
CA MET A 23 -0.02 -2.52 6.09
C MET A 23 -1.49 -2.09 6.18
N MET A 24 -2.33 -2.51 5.22
CA MET A 24 -3.75 -2.16 5.23
C MET A 24 -4.54 -2.95 6.27
N SER A 25 -4.16 -4.19 6.57
CA SER A 25 -4.79 -4.97 7.63
C SER A 25 -4.60 -4.29 8.98
N GLU A 26 -3.39 -3.83 9.29
CA GLU A 26 -3.09 -3.11 10.53
C GLU A 26 -3.84 -1.77 10.61
N GLN A 27 -3.74 -0.94 9.58
CA GLN A 27 -4.36 0.40 9.57
C GLN A 27 -5.89 0.35 9.64
N LEU A 28 -6.51 -0.59 8.92
CA LEU A 28 -7.97 -0.75 8.94
C LEU A 28 -8.44 -1.43 10.23
N GLN A 29 -7.74 -2.43 10.77
CA GLN A 29 -8.11 -3.04 12.05
C GLN A 29 -8.06 -2.03 13.20
N ILE A 30 -7.05 -1.17 13.26
CA ILE A 30 -6.95 -0.11 14.28
C ILE A 30 -8.14 0.86 14.15
N SER A 31 -8.50 1.23 12.92
CA SER A 31 -9.62 2.12 12.63
C SER A 31 -10.99 1.55 13.02
N TYR A 32 -11.18 0.23 12.93
CA TYR A 32 -12.45 -0.42 13.29
C TYR A 32 -12.48 -0.96 14.73
N GLY A 33 -11.32 -1.30 15.32
CA GLY A 33 -11.18 -1.89 16.66
C GLY A 33 -11.20 -0.87 17.81
N SER A 34 -10.75 0.37 17.57
CA SER A 34 -10.83 1.47 18.54
C SER A 34 -12.28 1.88 18.90
N ARG A 35 -13.27 1.43 18.12
CA ARG A 35 -14.69 1.75 18.32
C ARG A 35 -15.34 1.09 19.55
N ARG A 36 -14.65 0.17 20.24
CA ARG A 36 -15.23 -0.58 21.38
C ARG A 36 -14.86 -0.05 22.78
N GLN A 37 -14.00 0.95 22.89
CA GLN A 37 -13.61 1.53 24.18
C GLN A 37 -13.55 3.05 24.09
N ASN A 38 -14.70 3.72 24.23
CA ASN A 38 -14.86 4.99 24.94
C ASN A 38 -16.24 5.56 24.62
N SER A 39 -17.21 5.16 25.44
CA SER A 39 -18.43 5.90 25.64
C SER A 39 -18.15 7.06 26.58
N ASP A 40 -17.41 8.09 26.15
CA ASP A 40 -17.58 9.42 26.74
C ASP A 40 -16.90 10.55 25.97
N SER A 41 -17.63 11.65 25.90
CA SER A 41 -17.24 13.00 25.47
C SER A 41 -17.10 13.28 23.96
N ARG A 42 -18.12 13.98 23.45
CA ARG A 42 -18.11 14.88 22.27
C ARG A 42 -17.84 14.21 20.93
N ALA A 43 -18.96 13.82 20.31
CA ALA A 43 -19.09 13.50 18.90
C ALA A 43 -18.39 14.53 17.98
N ARG A 44 -17.13 14.25 17.63
CA ARG A 44 -16.65 14.54 16.28
C ARG A 44 -16.97 13.32 15.43
N ASN A 45 -18.18 13.37 14.87
CA ASN A 45 -18.52 12.67 13.66
C ASN A 45 -17.38 12.88 12.64
N GLY A 46 -16.82 11.79 12.14
CA GLY A 46 -15.86 11.85 11.05
C GLY A 46 -14.98 10.62 11.13
N PHE A 47 -15.24 9.66 10.24
CA PHE A 47 -14.21 8.75 9.77
C PHE A 47 -12.90 9.53 9.71
N MET A 48 -11.92 9.25 10.58
CA MET A 48 -10.58 9.81 10.40
C MET A 48 -10.15 9.27 9.04
N LYS A 49 -10.17 10.15 8.01
CA LYS A 49 -9.77 9.79 6.66
C LYS A 49 -8.35 9.26 6.79
N PRO A 50 -8.06 8.02 6.37
CA PRO A 50 -6.70 7.53 6.43
C PRO A 50 -5.82 8.46 5.59
N GLU A 51 -4.73 8.95 6.16
CA GLU A 51 -3.73 9.80 5.47
C GLU A 51 -3.15 9.08 4.25
N PHE A 52 -3.14 7.75 4.30
CA PHE A 52 -2.68 6.87 3.24
C PHE A 52 -3.58 5.63 3.12
N ILE A 53 -4.00 5.31 1.89
CA ILE A 53 -4.70 4.07 1.55
C ILE A 53 -4.03 3.49 0.31
N ALA A 54 -3.75 2.18 0.36
CA ALA A 54 -3.37 1.43 -0.80
C ALA A 54 -4.26 0.21 -1.00
N SER A 55 -4.46 -0.20 -2.24
CA SER A 55 -5.03 -1.50 -2.56
C SER A 55 -4.23 -2.16 -3.68
N CYS A 56 -4.23 -3.49 -3.69
CA CYS A 56 -3.44 -4.27 -4.60
C CYS A 56 -4.32 -5.35 -5.24
N SER A 57 -4.33 -5.44 -6.58
CA SER A 57 -5.10 -6.43 -7.32
C SER A 57 -4.28 -7.03 -8.45
N THR A 58 -4.38 -8.34 -8.65
CA THR A 58 -3.76 -9.01 -9.80
C THR A 58 -4.56 -8.78 -11.09
N PHE A 59 -3.90 -8.91 -12.24
CA PHE A 59 -4.53 -8.86 -13.56
C PHE A 59 -3.82 -9.76 -14.56
N GLY A 60 -4.51 -10.01 -15.68
CA GLY A 60 -4.02 -10.85 -16.77
C GLY A 60 -4.14 -12.35 -16.49
N PRO A 61 -3.84 -13.20 -17.49
CA PRO A 61 -3.89 -14.65 -17.34
C PRO A 61 -2.99 -15.09 -16.17
N GLU A 62 -3.55 -15.90 -15.27
CA GLU A 62 -2.85 -16.42 -14.08
C GLU A 62 -2.27 -15.33 -13.15
N GLY A 63 -2.78 -14.09 -13.20
CA GLY A 63 -2.30 -13.01 -12.33
C GLY A 63 -0.86 -12.57 -12.60
N LYS A 64 -0.42 -12.61 -13.86
CA LYS A 64 0.94 -12.20 -14.29
C LYS A 64 1.29 -10.73 -14.01
N GLY A 65 0.28 -9.89 -13.73
CA GLY A 65 0.46 -8.49 -13.40
C GLY A 65 -0.18 -8.12 -12.08
N VAL A 66 0.30 -7.03 -11.50
CA VAL A 66 -0.25 -6.41 -10.29
C VAL A 66 -0.50 -4.93 -10.53
N VAL A 67 -1.67 -4.43 -10.11
CA VAL A 67 -2.00 -3.01 -10.03
C VAL A 67 -2.08 -2.60 -8.57
N ILE A 68 -1.29 -1.60 -8.21
CA ILE A 68 -1.38 -0.91 -6.91
C ILE A 68 -2.06 0.44 -7.10
N ARG A 69 -3.17 0.63 -6.38
CA ARG A 69 -3.89 1.91 -6.30
C ARG A 69 -3.53 2.57 -4.99
N ILE A 70 -3.18 3.85 -5.03
CA ILE A 70 -2.69 4.61 -3.88
C ILE A 70 -3.52 5.90 -3.81
N ALA A 71 -4.01 6.22 -2.63
CA ALA A 71 -4.64 7.49 -2.31
C ALA A 71 -3.98 8.04 -1.04
N SER A 72 -3.50 9.27 -1.09
CA SER A 72 -2.92 9.96 0.06
C SER A 72 -3.18 11.46 -0.07
N ASP A 73 -3.14 12.17 1.05
CA ASP A 73 -3.19 13.62 1.11
C ASP A 73 -1.80 14.28 0.98
N SER A 74 -0.71 13.51 1.06
CA SER A 74 0.64 14.00 0.90
C SER A 74 1.38 13.27 -0.22
N THR A 75 2.19 14.02 -0.96
CA THR A 75 3.10 13.44 -1.96
C THR A 75 4.24 12.67 -1.29
N GLU A 76 4.71 13.15 -0.13
CA GLU A 76 5.78 12.51 0.64
C GLU A 76 5.43 11.07 1.04
N SER A 77 4.23 10.83 1.56
CA SER A 77 3.77 9.48 1.92
C SER A 77 3.72 8.55 0.71
N VAL A 78 3.37 9.08 -0.48
CA VAL A 78 3.43 8.32 -1.74
C VAL A 78 4.87 7.97 -2.10
N TYR A 79 5.80 8.93 -2.03
CA TYR A 79 7.22 8.68 -2.33
C TYR A 79 7.85 7.68 -1.37
N ASN A 80 7.57 7.79 -0.07
CA ASN A 80 8.04 6.86 0.94
C ASN A 80 7.53 5.44 0.67
N PHE A 81 6.24 5.30 0.32
CA PHE A 81 5.67 4.02 -0.09
C PHE A 81 6.37 3.47 -1.35
N LEU A 82 6.54 4.28 -2.39
CA LEU A 82 7.18 3.86 -3.64
C LEU A 82 8.62 3.40 -3.41
N ARG A 83 9.41 4.16 -2.65
CA ARG A 83 10.79 3.83 -2.30
C ARG A 83 10.89 2.49 -1.58
N GLN A 84 10.03 2.25 -0.60
CA GLN A 84 10.02 0.99 0.15
C GLN A 84 9.57 -0.18 -0.73
N GLN A 85 8.43 -0.06 -1.41
CA GLN A 85 7.83 -1.16 -2.18
C GLN A 85 8.61 -1.50 -3.45
N LEU A 86 9.37 -0.56 -4.01
CA LEU A 86 10.10 -0.76 -5.27
C LEU A 86 11.61 -0.93 -5.08
N SER A 87 12.10 -0.94 -3.84
CA SER A 87 13.51 -1.15 -3.49
C SER A 87 14.12 -2.39 -4.18
N GLY A 88 13.35 -3.48 -4.30
CA GLY A 88 13.78 -4.71 -5.00
C GLY A 88 14.05 -4.57 -6.51
N LEU A 89 13.79 -3.40 -7.11
CA LEU A 89 14.17 -3.12 -8.50
C LEU A 89 15.62 -2.65 -8.65
N GLU A 90 16.29 -2.25 -7.57
CA GLU A 90 17.67 -1.76 -7.65
C GLU A 90 18.62 -2.70 -8.40
N PRO A 91 18.63 -4.03 -8.18
CA PRO A 91 19.49 -4.94 -8.93
C PRO A 91 19.16 -5.02 -10.42
N LEU A 92 17.94 -4.67 -10.82
CA LEU A 92 17.50 -4.67 -12.22
C LEU A 92 17.75 -3.34 -12.93
N LEU A 93 17.71 -2.23 -12.18
CA LEU A 93 17.85 -0.87 -12.71
C LEU A 93 19.27 -0.31 -12.54
N GLY A 94 20.08 -0.90 -11.66
CA GLY A 94 21.40 -0.37 -11.27
C GLY A 94 21.35 0.80 -10.29
N GLN A 95 20.14 1.20 -9.87
CA GLN A 95 19.91 2.26 -8.88
C GLN A 95 18.56 2.07 -8.19
N SER A 96 18.44 2.54 -6.95
CA SER A 96 17.18 2.47 -6.21
C SER A 96 16.15 3.44 -6.80
N PRO A 97 14.94 2.97 -7.17
CA PRO A 97 13.90 3.86 -7.66
C PRO A 97 13.35 4.75 -6.53
N TYR A 98 13.10 6.02 -6.83
CA TYR A 98 12.59 7.01 -5.88
C TYR A 98 13.53 7.22 -4.65
N ALA A 99 14.85 7.22 -4.90
CA ALA A 99 15.89 7.53 -3.92
C ALA A 99 15.87 8.99 -3.46
#